data_AF-A0A167YGV6-F1
#
_entry.id   AF-A0A167YGV6-F1
#
_cell.length_a   1.000
_cell.length_b   1.000
_cell.length_c   1.000
_cell.angle_alpha   90.00
_cell.angle_beta   90.00
_cell.angle_gamma   90.00
#
_symmetry.space_group_name_H-M   'P 1'
#
loop_
_entity.id
_entity.type
_entity.pdbx_description
1 polymer ?
#
loop_
_entity_poly.entity_id
_entity_poly.type
_entity_poly.pdbx_seq_one_letter_code
_entity_poly.pdbx_strand_id
1 'polypeptide(L)'
;MSSSRERRIVKELADINADQEKTRVYAAPHDGVSLSTLDGKFQGPPDTPYEGGIYEVFIELPDEYPFKPPEIKFKTPIWHPNISSQSGAICLDTLRTAWSPVQTIKTTLLSLRALLESPNPNDPQDAVVAREMLYEPAKFAFNAHSWAVKHAGATLSDKFTHDLSAPPPSAPPAAKELESGEFNPRLVDRFADMGLPRQTIISAFRDVGVPSHRANPSYEPDGGVIDAVVQRVFATQ
;
A
#
# COMPACT_ATOMS: atom_id res chain seq x y z
N MET A 1 20.43 -21.72 -30.16
CA MET A 1 19.01 -22.10 -29.99
C MET A 1 18.45 -21.26 -28.88
N SER A 2 17.35 -20.54 -29.11
CA SER A 2 16.75 -19.70 -28.05
C SER A 2 16.21 -20.56 -26.91
N SER A 3 16.45 -20.15 -25.66
CA SER A 3 16.04 -20.90 -24.47
C SER A 3 14.51 -20.95 -24.32
N SER A 4 13.98 -21.87 -23.52
CA SER A 4 12.54 -21.91 -23.23
C SER A 4 12.05 -20.59 -22.61
N ARG A 5 12.85 -20.01 -21.70
CA ARG A 5 12.62 -18.71 -21.07
C ARG A 5 12.56 -17.58 -22.08
N GLU A 6 13.54 -17.49 -22.98
CA GLU A 6 13.55 -16.46 -24.03
C GLU A 6 12.33 -16.58 -24.96
N ARG A 7 11.99 -17.80 -25.40
CA ARG A 7 10.79 -18.01 -26.22
C ARG A 7 9.51 -17.56 -25.51
N ARG A 8 9.43 -17.77 -24.19
CA ARG A 8 8.32 -17.26 -23.36
C ARG A 8 8.29 -15.74 -23.34
N ILE A 9 9.41 -15.08 -23.07
CA ILE A 9 9.50 -13.61 -22.99
C ILE A 9 9.19 -12.97 -24.35
N VAL A 10 9.78 -13.47 -25.44
CA VAL A 10 9.52 -12.97 -26.80
C VAL A 10 8.03 -13.07 -27.15
N LYS A 11 7.40 -14.20 -26.81
CA LYS A 11 5.96 -14.37 -27.01
C LYS A 11 5.15 -13.35 -26.21
N GLU A 12 5.47 -13.16 -24.92
CA GLU A 12 4.76 -12.20 -24.07
C GLU A 12 4.91 -10.75 -24.56
N LEU A 13 6.11 -10.36 -25.01
CA LEU A 13 6.34 -9.03 -25.61
C LEU A 13 5.55 -8.84 -26.91
N ALA A 14 5.47 -9.87 -27.75
CA ALA A 14 4.64 -9.83 -28.96
C ALA A 14 3.15 -9.70 -28.61
N ASP A 15 2.68 -10.44 -27.59
CA ASP A 15 1.29 -10.38 -27.12
C ASP A 15 0.96 -9.01 -26.47
N ILE A 16 1.93 -8.34 -25.84
CA ILE A 16 1.76 -6.96 -25.34
C ILE A 16 1.62 -5.99 -26.50
N ASN A 17 2.50 -6.06 -27.50
CA ASN A 17 2.47 -5.16 -28.66
C ASN A 17 1.17 -5.32 -29.46
N ALA A 18 0.68 -6.56 -29.63
CA ALA A 18 -0.59 -6.82 -30.31
C ALA A 18 -1.81 -6.24 -29.58
N ASP A 19 -1.80 -6.23 -28.24
CA ASP A 19 -2.89 -5.74 -27.39
C ASP A 19 -2.69 -4.29 -26.89
N GLN A 20 -1.65 -3.61 -27.35
CA GLN A 20 -1.22 -2.31 -26.84
C GLN A 20 -2.34 -1.25 -26.92
N GLU A 21 -3.07 -1.23 -28.04
CA GLU A 21 -4.17 -0.28 -28.25
C GLU A 21 -5.32 -0.48 -27.26
N LYS A 22 -5.57 -1.73 -26.86
CA LYS A 22 -6.64 -2.07 -25.93
C LYS A 22 -6.24 -1.85 -24.47
N THR A 23 -5.02 -2.24 -24.13
CA THR A 23 -4.57 -2.29 -22.73
C THR A 23 -3.90 -1.00 -22.28
N ARG A 24 -3.34 -0.21 -23.21
CA ARG A 24 -2.46 0.94 -22.92
C ARG A 24 -1.26 0.55 -22.05
N VAL A 25 -0.81 -0.70 -22.19
CA VAL A 25 0.36 -1.27 -21.52
C VAL A 25 1.44 -1.50 -22.57
N TYR A 26 2.68 -1.23 -22.20
CA TYR A 26 3.85 -1.37 -23.06
C TYR A 26 4.97 -2.03 -22.26
N ALA A 27 5.80 -2.82 -22.94
CA ALA A 27 7.03 -3.36 -22.38
C ALA A 27 8.06 -3.57 -23.49
N ALA A 28 9.33 -3.28 -23.20
CA ALA A 28 10.44 -3.48 -24.13
C ALA A 28 11.74 -3.79 -23.36
N PRO A 29 12.73 -4.44 -24.00
CA PRO A 29 14.07 -4.61 -23.43
C PRO A 29 14.67 -3.28 -22.97
N HIS A 30 15.19 -3.23 -21.74
CA HIS A 30 15.70 -2.01 -21.11
C HIS A 30 16.89 -1.41 -21.89
N ASP A 31 17.83 -2.25 -22.30
CA ASP A 31 19.02 -1.88 -23.07
C ASP A 31 18.82 -2.08 -24.60
N GLY A 32 17.62 -2.47 -25.02
CA GLY A 32 17.29 -2.80 -26.41
C GLY A 32 17.80 -4.16 -26.89
N VAL A 33 18.46 -4.95 -26.04
CA VAL A 33 19.15 -6.19 -26.43
C VAL A 33 18.81 -7.36 -25.51
N SER A 34 19.01 -7.20 -24.20
CA SER A 34 18.84 -8.24 -23.20
C SER A 34 17.37 -8.45 -22.85
N LEU A 35 16.95 -9.71 -22.81
CA LEU A 35 15.60 -10.09 -22.34
C LEU A 35 15.53 -10.30 -20.82
N SER A 36 16.60 -10.04 -20.07
CA SER A 36 16.59 -10.19 -18.61
C SER A 36 16.12 -8.95 -17.88
N THR A 37 16.16 -7.78 -18.51
CA THR A 37 15.67 -6.53 -17.94
C THR A 37 14.79 -5.81 -18.96
N LEU A 38 13.62 -5.35 -18.53
CA LEU A 38 12.65 -4.67 -19.36
C LEU A 38 12.25 -3.33 -18.73
N ASP A 39 11.92 -2.36 -19.58
CA ASP A 39 11.14 -1.19 -19.19
C ASP A 39 9.67 -1.43 -19.56
N GLY A 40 8.80 -1.33 -18.55
CA GLY A 40 7.36 -1.35 -18.71
C GLY A 40 6.77 0.05 -18.53
N LYS A 41 5.64 0.33 -19.17
CA LYS A 41 4.84 1.53 -18.89
C LYS A 41 3.35 1.29 -19.07
N PHE A 42 2.55 2.02 -18.29
CA PHE A 42 1.10 1.99 -18.40
C PHE A 42 0.50 3.35 -18.03
N GLN A 43 -0.71 3.60 -18.52
CA GLN A 43 -1.47 4.81 -18.18
C GLN A 43 -2.15 4.66 -16.82
N GLY A 44 -2.13 5.74 -16.03
CA GLY A 44 -2.87 5.84 -14.78
C GLY A 44 -4.37 5.56 -14.98
N PRO A 45 -5.03 4.85 -14.04
CA PRO A 45 -6.46 4.58 -14.15
C PRO A 45 -7.30 5.87 -14.16
N PRO A 46 -8.41 5.92 -14.91
CA PRO A 46 -9.35 7.03 -14.87
C PRO A 46 -9.98 7.17 -13.48
N ASP A 47 -10.47 8.37 -13.15
CA ASP A 47 -11.16 8.67 -11.87
C ASP A 47 -10.31 8.38 -10.62
N THR A 48 -8.99 8.36 -10.78
CA THR A 48 -8.01 8.32 -9.70
C THR A 48 -7.13 9.56 -9.75
N PRO A 49 -6.43 9.92 -8.65
CA PRO A 49 -5.44 11.01 -8.68
C PRO A 49 -4.33 10.80 -9.72
N TYR A 50 -4.15 9.56 -10.19
CA TYR A 50 -3.13 9.14 -11.16
C TYR A 50 -3.58 9.30 -12.62
N GLU A 51 -4.85 9.66 -12.86
CA GLU A 51 -5.42 9.81 -14.20
C GLU A 51 -4.59 10.77 -15.06
N GLY A 52 -4.38 10.39 -16.33
CA GLY A 52 -3.59 11.16 -17.28
C GLY A 52 -2.07 11.01 -17.13
N GLY A 53 -1.58 10.41 -16.04
CA GLY A 53 -0.17 10.09 -15.85
C GLY A 53 0.28 8.85 -16.62
N ILE A 54 1.56 8.80 -16.99
CA ILE A 54 2.25 7.61 -17.50
C ILE A 54 3.26 7.14 -16.45
N TYR A 55 3.13 5.89 -16.04
CA TYR A 55 3.96 5.29 -15.00
C TYR A 55 4.91 4.28 -15.64
N GLU A 56 6.21 4.55 -15.51
CA GLU A 56 7.28 3.66 -15.93
C GLU A 56 7.74 2.77 -14.79
N VAL A 57 8.00 1.51 -15.10
CA VAL A 57 8.52 0.51 -14.18
C VAL A 57 9.73 -0.19 -14.79
N PHE A 58 10.70 -0.49 -13.95
CA PHE A 58 11.81 -1.39 -14.28
C PHE A 58 11.42 -2.81 -13.87
N ILE A 59 11.66 -3.77 -14.76
CA ILE A 59 11.30 -5.18 -14.59
C ILE A 59 12.56 -6.02 -14.76
N GLU A 60 12.93 -6.76 -13.72
CA GLU A 60 14.02 -7.73 -13.76
C GLU A 60 13.44 -9.15 -13.79
N LEU A 61 13.81 -9.92 -14.80
CA LEU A 61 13.33 -11.28 -15.02
C LEU A 61 14.39 -12.27 -14.54
N PRO A 62 14.13 -13.09 -13.52
CA PRO A 62 15.10 -14.09 -13.05
C PRO A 62 15.36 -15.16 -14.12
N ASP A 63 16.46 -15.89 -14.00
CA ASP A 63 16.81 -16.99 -14.92
C ASP A 63 15.79 -18.13 -14.90
N GLU A 64 15.06 -18.29 -13.79
CA GLU A 64 14.01 -19.28 -13.64
C GLU A 64 12.63 -18.77 -14.11
N TYR A 65 12.52 -17.57 -14.68
CA TYR A 65 11.26 -17.09 -15.24
C TYR A 65 10.73 -18.06 -16.31
N PRO A 66 9.43 -18.43 -16.29
CA PRO A 66 8.32 -17.89 -15.48
C PRO A 66 8.02 -18.63 -14.17
N PHE A 67 8.87 -19.55 -13.72
CA PHE A 67 8.67 -20.29 -12.47
C PHE A 67 8.94 -19.44 -11.22
N LYS A 68 9.75 -18.39 -11.35
CA LYS A 68 9.86 -17.31 -10.36
C LYS A 68 9.28 -16.00 -10.92
N PRO A 69 8.65 -15.16 -10.08
CA PRO A 69 8.10 -13.88 -10.49
C PRO A 69 9.17 -12.89 -10.95
N PRO A 70 8.81 -11.88 -11.76
CA PRO A 70 9.67 -10.72 -12.01
C PRO A 70 9.83 -9.89 -10.73
N GLU A 71 10.98 -9.22 -10.60
CA GLU A 71 11.15 -8.14 -9.65
C GLU A 71 10.82 -6.81 -10.34
N ILE A 72 9.93 -6.02 -9.74
CA ILE A 72 9.45 -4.78 -10.35
C ILE A 72 9.64 -3.60 -9.41
N LYS A 73 10.11 -2.48 -9.96
CA LYS A 73 10.26 -1.20 -9.25
C LYS A 73 9.70 -0.07 -10.10
N PHE A 74 9.00 0.87 -9.47
CA PHE A 74 8.59 2.10 -10.14
C PHE A 74 9.80 2.98 -10.43
N LYS A 75 9.96 3.37 -11.70
CA LYS A 75 10.92 4.40 -12.12
C LYS A 75 10.31 5.78 -11.96
N THR A 76 9.04 5.91 -12.30
CA THR A 76 8.27 7.15 -12.08
C THR A 76 7.96 7.31 -10.60
N PRO A 77 8.42 8.37 -9.92
CA PRO A 77 8.03 8.64 -8.53
C PRO A 77 6.51 8.75 -8.39
N ILE A 78 5.95 8.11 -7.37
CA ILE A 78 4.50 8.05 -7.14
C ILE A 78 4.19 8.18 -5.64
N TRP A 79 3.09 8.87 -5.33
CA TRP A 79 2.53 8.95 -3.98
C TRP A 79 1.43 7.90 -3.85
N HIS A 80 1.77 6.71 -3.32
CA HIS A 80 0.85 5.58 -3.21
C HIS A 80 1.19 4.72 -1.97
N PRO A 81 0.21 4.22 -1.20
CA PRO A 81 0.50 3.51 0.05
C PRO A 81 1.26 2.19 -0.15
N ASN A 82 1.05 1.48 -1.25
CA ASN A 82 1.73 0.20 -1.55
C ASN A 82 3.00 0.36 -2.40
N ILE A 83 3.44 1.59 -2.67
CA ILE A 83 4.67 1.86 -3.44
C ILE A 83 5.51 2.89 -2.69
N SER A 84 6.79 2.60 -2.47
CA SER A 84 7.68 3.51 -1.75
C SER A 84 7.84 4.83 -2.50
N SER A 85 7.51 5.95 -1.85
CA SER A 85 7.71 7.29 -2.41
C SER A 85 9.19 7.65 -2.62
N GLN A 86 10.11 6.93 -1.97
CA GLN A 86 11.55 7.16 -2.03
C GLN A 86 12.28 6.25 -3.02
N SER A 87 11.91 4.96 -3.07
CA SER A 87 12.66 3.94 -3.83
C SER A 87 11.88 3.35 -5.00
N GLY A 88 10.57 3.58 -5.09
CA GLY A 88 9.70 2.92 -6.06
C GLY A 88 9.49 1.42 -5.81
N ALA A 89 9.98 0.89 -4.68
CA ALA A 89 9.73 -0.49 -4.29
C ALA A 89 8.22 -0.75 -4.08
N ILE A 90 7.78 -1.96 -4.42
CA ILE A 90 6.39 -2.41 -4.29
C ILE A 90 6.35 -3.44 -3.16
N CYS A 91 5.28 -3.46 -2.36
CA CYS A 91 5.12 -4.45 -1.28
C CYS A 91 5.30 -5.88 -1.83
N LEU A 92 6.08 -6.71 -1.11
CA LEU A 92 6.46 -8.06 -1.50
C LEU A 92 5.24 -8.95 -1.76
N ASP A 93 4.21 -8.84 -0.91
CA ASP A 93 3.02 -9.69 -0.98
C ASP A 93 2.12 -9.38 -2.17
N THR A 94 2.17 -8.16 -2.70
CA THR A 94 1.35 -7.75 -3.85
C THR A 94 1.72 -8.49 -5.14
N LEU A 95 2.98 -8.96 -5.27
CA LEU A 95 3.47 -9.61 -6.49
C LEU A 95 3.94 -11.06 -6.30
N ARG A 96 4.41 -11.46 -5.11
CA ARG A 96 5.03 -12.78 -4.91
C ARG A 96 4.07 -13.88 -4.49
N THR A 97 3.17 -13.63 -3.55
CA THR A 97 2.40 -14.71 -2.88
C THR A 97 1.39 -15.38 -3.83
N ALA A 98 0.87 -14.62 -4.80
CA ALA A 98 -0.07 -15.10 -5.81
C ALA A 98 0.58 -15.44 -7.17
N TRP A 99 1.92 -15.53 -7.25
CA TRP A 99 2.59 -15.81 -8.52
C TRP A 99 2.48 -17.29 -8.94
N SER A 100 2.23 -17.49 -10.22
CA SER A 100 2.22 -18.77 -10.92
C SER A 100 2.77 -18.58 -12.34
N PRO A 101 3.33 -19.62 -12.99
CA PRO A 101 3.83 -19.55 -14.36
C PRO A 101 2.78 -19.22 -15.44
N VAL A 102 1.50 -19.15 -15.07
CA VAL A 102 0.39 -18.76 -15.94
C VAL A 102 0.34 -17.24 -16.11
N GLN A 103 0.79 -16.47 -15.12
CA GLN A 103 0.90 -15.02 -15.25
C GLN A 103 2.00 -14.62 -16.25
N THR A 104 1.82 -13.44 -16.81
CA THR A 104 2.66 -12.82 -17.84
C THR A 104 3.02 -11.40 -17.43
N ILE A 105 4.04 -10.83 -18.06
CA ILE A 105 4.43 -9.42 -17.93
C ILE A 105 3.20 -8.51 -18.15
N LYS A 106 2.37 -8.81 -19.15
CA LYS A 106 1.12 -8.08 -19.43
C LYS A 106 0.18 -8.07 -18.24
N THR A 107 -0.15 -9.26 -17.72
CA THR A 107 -1.06 -9.38 -16.57
C THR A 107 -0.48 -8.74 -15.32
N THR A 108 0.84 -8.78 -15.12
CA THR A 108 1.50 -8.13 -13.98
C THR A 108 1.37 -6.61 -14.07
N LEU A 109 1.62 -6.02 -15.25
CA LEU A 109 1.45 -4.57 -15.47
C LEU A 109 -0.01 -4.13 -15.30
N LEU A 110 -0.97 -4.97 -15.71
CA LEU A 110 -2.39 -4.73 -15.45
C LEU A 110 -2.73 -4.81 -13.96
N SER A 111 -2.14 -5.75 -13.20
CA SER A 111 -2.30 -5.82 -11.75
C SER A 111 -1.74 -4.58 -11.04
N LEU A 112 -0.59 -4.05 -11.51
CA LEU A 112 -0.07 -2.78 -10.98
C LEU A 112 -1.01 -1.62 -11.26
N ARG A 113 -1.58 -1.54 -12.45
CA ARG A 113 -2.61 -0.54 -12.76
C ARG A 113 -3.84 -0.69 -11.85
N ALA A 114 -4.30 -1.91 -11.59
CA ALA A 114 -5.42 -2.16 -10.68
C ALA A 114 -5.07 -1.79 -9.23
N LEU A 115 -3.81 -1.95 -8.82
CA LEU A 115 -3.35 -1.51 -7.50
C LEU A 115 -3.48 0.01 -7.32
N LEU A 116 -3.20 0.80 -8.37
CA LEU A 116 -3.40 2.25 -8.34
C LEU A 116 -4.88 2.65 -8.22
N GLU A 117 -5.78 1.83 -8.74
CA GLU A 117 -7.24 2.04 -8.66
C GLU A 117 -7.79 1.64 -7.29
N SER A 118 -7.23 0.60 -6.68
CA SER A 118 -7.67 0.08 -5.38
C SER A 118 -6.47 -0.16 -4.44
N PRO A 119 -5.93 0.90 -3.83
CA PRO A 119 -4.82 0.77 -2.90
C PRO A 119 -5.22 0.00 -1.63
N ASN A 120 -4.27 -0.71 -1.02
CA ASN A 120 -4.47 -1.42 0.25
C ASN A 120 -3.69 -0.74 1.39
N PRO A 121 -4.29 0.21 2.14
CA PRO A 121 -3.59 0.91 3.20
C PRO A 121 -3.33 0.07 4.47
N ASN A 122 -3.93 -1.13 4.57
CA ASN A 122 -3.75 -2.03 5.72
C ASN A 122 -2.46 -2.86 5.65
N ASP A 123 -1.87 -2.97 4.45
CA ASP A 123 -0.56 -3.59 4.21
C ASP A 123 0.33 -2.64 3.38
N PRO A 124 0.80 -1.53 3.97
CA PRO A 124 1.45 -0.47 3.21
C PRO A 124 2.95 -0.72 3.03
N GLN A 125 3.46 -0.31 1.87
CA GLN A 125 4.90 -0.15 1.62
C GLN A 125 5.41 1.20 2.12
N ASP A 126 4.55 2.23 2.13
CA ASP A 126 4.83 3.57 2.61
C ASP A 126 3.81 3.98 3.68
N ALA A 127 4.22 3.87 4.94
CA ALA A 127 3.35 4.12 6.09
C ALA A 127 2.90 5.59 6.19
N VAL A 128 3.70 6.55 5.69
CA VAL A 128 3.35 7.97 5.72
C VAL A 128 2.22 8.23 4.74
N VAL A 129 2.34 7.71 3.52
CA VAL A 129 1.31 7.84 2.48
C VAL A 129 0.02 7.11 2.90
N ALA A 130 0.13 5.90 3.47
CA ALA A 130 -1.02 5.16 3.97
C ALA A 130 -1.78 5.89 5.07
N ARG A 131 -1.06 6.47 6.04
CA ARG A 131 -1.66 7.31 7.08
C ARG A 131 -2.39 8.52 6.48
N GLU A 132 -1.78 9.19 5.51
CA GLU A 132 -2.41 10.33 4.83
C GLU A 132 -3.68 9.91 4.08
N MET A 133 -3.65 8.77 3.39
CA MET A 133 -4.83 8.23 2.69
C MET A 133 -5.98 7.92 3.66
N LEU A 134 -5.68 7.33 4.82
CA LEU A 134 -6.70 6.92 5.81
C LEU A 134 -7.31 8.10 6.57
N TYR A 135 -6.49 9.10 6.93
CA TYR A 135 -6.90 10.14 7.87
C TYR A 135 -7.04 11.54 7.25
N GLU A 136 -6.41 11.78 6.10
CA GLU A 136 -6.45 13.05 5.38
C GLU A 136 -6.73 12.81 3.86
N PRO A 137 -7.83 12.13 3.47
CA PRO A 137 -8.03 11.65 2.09
C PRO A 137 -8.03 12.76 1.03
N ALA A 138 -8.50 13.96 1.35
CA ALA A 138 -8.45 15.11 0.44
C ALA A 138 -7.00 15.57 0.18
N LYS A 139 -6.17 15.58 1.23
CA LYS A 139 -4.74 15.91 1.12
C LYS A 139 -3.98 14.82 0.38
N PHE A 140 -4.29 13.55 0.65
CA PHE A 140 -3.75 12.43 -0.13
C PHE A 140 -4.07 12.58 -1.61
N ALA A 141 -5.33 12.83 -1.96
CA ALA A 141 -5.75 13.00 -3.36
C ALA A 141 -5.01 14.17 -4.03
N PHE A 142 -4.90 15.31 -3.33
CA PHE A 142 -4.14 16.47 -3.81
C PHE A 142 -2.65 16.14 -4.02
N ASN A 143 -2.00 15.52 -3.04
CA ASN A 143 -0.58 15.17 -3.11
C ASN A 143 -0.33 14.14 -4.20
N ALA A 144 -1.15 13.09 -4.29
CA ALA A 144 -1.06 12.07 -5.31
C ALA A 144 -1.23 12.63 -6.71
N HIS A 145 -2.19 13.53 -6.91
CA HIS A 145 -2.36 14.19 -8.20
C HIS A 145 -1.23 15.16 -8.52
N SER A 146 -0.74 15.92 -7.53
CA SER A 146 0.42 16.80 -7.69
C SER A 146 1.67 16.03 -8.13
N TRP A 147 1.87 14.83 -7.58
CA TRP A 147 2.94 13.93 -8.00
C TRP A 147 2.70 13.37 -9.41
N ALA A 148 1.47 13.01 -9.76
CA ALA A 148 1.12 12.57 -11.11
C ALA A 148 1.42 13.66 -12.16
N VAL A 149 1.09 14.92 -11.87
CA VAL A 149 1.42 16.06 -12.74
C VAL A 149 2.94 16.25 -12.85
N LYS A 150 3.64 16.27 -11.71
CA LYS A 150 5.07 16.57 -11.66
C LYS A 150 5.95 15.47 -12.26
N HIS A 151 5.60 14.22 -12.03
CA HIS A 151 6.47 13.07 -12.30
C HIS A 151 5.98 12.16 -13.43
N ALA A 152 4.66 12.10 -13.65
CA ALA A 152 4.04 11.21 -14.63
C ALA A 152 3.43 11.96 -15.84
N GLY A 153 3.53 13.29 -15.88
CA GLY A 153 3.04 14.11 -17.00
C GLY A 153 1.52 14.25 -17.08
N ALA A 154 0.79 13.99 -15.99
CA ALA A 154 -0.64 14.24 -15.93
C ALA A 154 -0.94 15.74 -16.11
N THR A 155 -2.12 16.06 -16.66
CA THR A 155 -2.62 17.43 -16.67
C THR A 155 -3.25 17.77 -15.33
N LEU A 156 -3.03 18.99 -14.85
CA LEU A 156 -3.66 19.48 -13.62
C LEU A 156 -5.20 19.40 -13.75
N SER A 157 -5.83 18.78 -12.76
CA SER A 157 -7.27 18.54 -12.71
C SER A 157 -7.88 19.21 -11.49
N ASP A 158 -8.88 20.05 -11.73
CA ASP A 158 -9.61 20.74 -10.67
C ASP A 158 -10.32 19.77 -9.71
N LYS A 159 -10.56 18.51 -10.14
CA LYS A 159 -11.14 17.44 -9.31
C LYS A 159 -10.31 17.15 -8.05
N PHE A 160 -8.99 17.35 -8.13
CA PHE A 160 -8.05 17.00 -7.07
C PHE A 160 -7.34 18.22 -6.47
N THR A 161 -7.52 19.41 -7.05
CA THR A 161 -7.09 20.66 -6.43
C THR A 161 -8.15 21.11 -5.42
N HIS A 162 -8.13 20.50 -4.23
CA HIS A 162 -8.94 21.03 -3.14
C HIS A 162 -8.30 22.31 -2.60
N ASP A 163 -9.12 23.30 -2.26
CA ASP A 163 -8.67 24.41 -1.41
C ASP A 163 -8.30 23.84 -0.04
N LEU A 164 -7.00 23.69 0.22
CA LEU A 164 -6.44 23.23 1.49
C LEU A 164 -6.67 24.26 2.63
N SER A 165 -7.28 25.41 2.34
CA SER A 165 -7.71 26.40 3.35
C SER A 165 -8.98 25.97 4.09
N ALA A 166 -9.78 25.06 3.52
CA ALA A 166 -10.92 24.50 4.22
C ALA A 166 -10.43 23.62 5.38
N PRO A 167 -10.94 23.83 6.61
CA PRO A 167 -10.59 22.95 7.73
C PRO A 167 -10.97 21.52 7.34
N PRO A 168 -10.12 20.52 7.64
CA PRO A 168 -10.44 19.14 7.33
C PRO A 168 -11.82 18.82 7.92
N PRO A 169 -12.69 18.08 7.21
CA PRO A 169 -13.84 17.47 7.87
C PRO A 169 -13.29 16.76 9.09
N SER A 170 -13.79 17.13 10.28
CA SER A 170 -13.29 16.66 11.57
C SER A 170 -12.92 15.18 11.45
N ALA A 171 -11.62 14.88 11.56
CA ALA A 171 -11.12 13.52 11.44
C ALA A 171 -12.03 12.59 12.26
N PRO A 172 -12.40 11.40 11.74
CA PRO A 172 -13.05 10.42 12.60
C PRO A 172 -12.17 10.27 13.86
N PRO A 173 -12.77 10.21 15.06
CA PRO A 173 -12.07 10.35 16.35
C PRO A 173 -11.10 9.19 16.70
N ALA A 174 -10.52 8.52 15.71
CA ALA A 174 -9.67 7.34 15.87
C ALA A 174 -8.17 7.59 15.55
N ALA A 175 -7.79 8.73 14.99
CA ALA A 175 -6.44 8.92 14.42
C ALA A 175 -5.38 9.55 15.34
N LYS A 176 -5.76 10.09 16.50
CA LYS A 176 -4.83 10.82 17.39
C LYS A 176 -4.47 10.12 18.70
N GLU A 177 -4.98 8.92 18.98
CA GLU A 177 -4.79 8.27 20.29
C GLU A 177 -4.43 6.77 20.22
N LEU A 178 -3.68 6.38 19.20
CA LEU A 178 -2.90 5.15 19.16
C LEU A 178 -1.48 5.60 18.77
N GLU A 179 -0.38 5.38 19.49
CA GLU A 179 -0.02 4.45 20.54
C GLU A 179 1.23 5.03 21.23
N SER A 180 1.07 5.71 22.37
CA SER A 180 2.10 5.75 23.44
C SER A 180 1.60 6.63 24.58
N GLY A 181 1.03 6.02 25.62
CA GLY A 181 0.86 6.68 26.92
C GLY A 181 -0.57 7.03 27.35
N GLU A 182 -1.61 6.56 26.68
CA GLU A 182 -2.98 6.74 27.19
C GLU A 182 -3.19 5.95 28.50
N PHE A 183 -2.72 4.71 28.59
CA PHE A 183 -2.84 3.86 29.78
C PHE A 183 -1.48 3.53 30.37
N ASN A 184 -1.46 3.17 31.66
CA ASN A 184 -0.21 2.87 32.38
C ASN A 184 0.51 1.69 31.67
N PRO A 185 1.75 1.88 31.16
CA PRO A 185 2.45 0.85 30.40
C PRO A 185 2.59 -0.47 31.17
N ARG A 186 2.86 -0.40 32.48
CA ARG A 186 2.98 -1.59 33.33
C ARG A 186 1.66 -2.36 33.45
N LEU A 187 0.54 -1.65 33.35
CA LEU A 187 -0.77 -2.28 33.41
C LEU A 187 -1.08 -2.96 32.08
N VAL A 188 -0.80 -2.31 30.95
CA VAL A 188 -0.96 -2.90 29.62
C VAL A 188 -0.06 -4.13 29.44
N ASP A 189 1.20 -4.05 29.86
CA ASP A 189 2.16 -5.15 29.74
C ASP A 189 1.72 -6.38 30.54
N ARG A 190 1.07 -6.21 31.70
CA ARG A 190 0.54 -7.32 32.51
C ARG A 190 -0.48 -8.18 31.74
N PHE A 191 -1.34 -7.55 30.93
CA PHE A 191 -2.30 -8.29 30.09
C PHE A 191 -1.65 -8.78 28.80
N ALA A 192 -0.64 -8.09 28.27
CA ALA A 192 0.11 -8.54 27.10
C ALA A 192 0.92 -9.81 27.40
N ASP A 193 1.48 -9.93 28.61
CA ASP A 193 2.19 -11.13 29.09
C ASP A 193 1.27 -12.37 29.19
N MET A 194 -0.05 -12.17 29.18
CA MET A 194 -1.05 -13.25 29.07
C MET A 194 -1.30 -13.67 27.61
N GLY A 195 -0.55 -13.15 26.65
CA GLY A 195 -0.64 -13.49 25.22
C GLY A 195 -1.67 -12.69 24.43
N LEU A 196 -2.17 -11.58 24.97
CA LEU A 196 -3.23 -10.79 24.36
C LEU A 196 -2.65 -9.63 23.51
N PRO A 197 -3.18 -9.35 22.30
CA PRO A 197 -2.73 -8.23 21.49
C PRO A 197 -2.97 -6.88 22.19
N ARG A 198 -1.95 -6.01 22.21
CA ARG A 198 -1.98 -4.69 22.88
C ARG A 198 -3.14 -3.81 22.42
N GLN A 199 -3.49 -3.86 21.15
CA GLN A 199 -4.59 -3.08 20.58
C GLN A 199 -5.96 -3.50 21.15
N THR A 200 -6.16 -4.81 21.35
CA THR A 200 -7.37 -5.37 21.96
C THR A 200 -7.46 -5.01 23.45
N ILE A 201 -6.32 -4.99 24.16
CA ILE A 201 -6.24 -4.58 25.57
C ILE A 201 -6.63 -3.10 25.73
N ILE A 202 -6.08 -2.22 24.88
CA ILE A 202 -6.38 -0.77 24.91
C ILE A 202 -7.87 -0.53 24.62
N SER A 203 -8.45 -1.26 23.66
CA SER A 203 -9.89 -1.18 23.40
C SER A 203 -10.73 -1.65 24.60
N ALA A 204 -10.36 -2.76 25.23
CA ALA A 204 -11.08 -3.28 26.40
C ALA A 204 -10.97 -2.35 27.61
N PHE A 205 -9.83 -1.68 27.80
CA PHE A 205 -9.66 -0.68 28.85
C PHE A 205 -10.61 0.52 28.69
N ARG A 206 -10.81 0.99 27.45
CA ARG A 206 -11.79 2.05 27.17
C ARG A 206 -13.22 1.59 27.47
N ASP A 207 -13.57 0.38 27.06
CA ASP A 207 -14.92 -0.18 27.26
C ASP A 207 -15.26 -0.41 28.74
N VAL A 208 -14.29 -0.87 29.53
CA VAL A 208 -14.46 -1.14 30.97
C VAL A 208 -14.32 0.14 31.81
N GLY A 209 -13.90 1.25 31.21
CA GLY A 209 -13.75 2.54 31.89
C GLY A 209 -12.51 2.62 32.77
N VAL A 210 -11.43 1.92 32.41
CA VAL A 210 -10.11 2.10 33.04
C VAL A 210 -9.67 3.55 32.80
N PRO A 211 -9.23 4.29 33.82
CA PRO A 211 -8.81 5.67 33.65
C PRO A 211 -7.47 5.74 32.91
N SER A 212 -7.31 6.79 32.10
CA SER A 212 -6.03 7.06 31.44
C SER A 212 -4.92 7.35 32.46
N HIS A 213 -3.67 7.05 32.09
CA HIS A 213 -2.48 7.28 32.91
C HIS A 213 -2.33 8.76 33.29
N ARG A 214 -2.76 9.67 32.43
CA ARG A 214 -2.77 11.12 32.73
C ARG A 214 -3.81 11.48 33.79
N ALA A 215 -4.97 10.82 33.78
CA ALA A 215 -6.04 11.08 34.74
C ALA A 215 -5.73 10.47 36.12
N ASN A 216 -5.14 9.27 36.13
CA ASN A 216 -4.74 8.60 37.36
C ASN A 216 -3.46 7.74 37.16
N PRO A 217 -2.27 8.34 37.39
CA PRO A 217 -1.00 7.65 37.16
C PRO A 217 -0.79 6.40 38.03
N SER A 218 -1.43 6.38 39.21
CA SER A 218 -1.30 5.34 40.23
C SER A 218 -2.51 4.40 40.27
N TYR A 219 -3.33 4.39 39.21
CA TYR A 219 -4.48 3.49 39.15
C TYR A 219 -4.05 2.02 39.16
N GLU A 220 -4.61 1.27 40.10
CA GLU A 220 -4.50 -0.20 40.14
C GLU A 220 -5.92 -0.79 40.06
N PRO A 221 -6.22 -1.62 39.05
CA PRO A 221 -7.53 -2.25 38.96
C PRO A 221 -7.71 -3.31 40.03
N ASP A 222 -8.91 -3.39 40.59
CA ASP A 222 -9.32 -4.50 41.43
C ASP A 222 -9.61 -5.77 40.61
N GLY A 223 -9.85 -6.89 41.30
CA GLY A 223 -10.13 -8.17 40.65
C GLY A 223 -11.35 -8.15 39.71
N GLY A 224 -12.37 -7.34 40.02
CA GLY A 224 -13.57 -7.24 39.19
C GLY A 224 -13.32 -6.52 37.87
N VAL A 225 -12.51 -5.46 37.88
CA VAL A 225 -12.09 -4.76 36.66
C VAL A 225 -11.18 -5.65 35.80
N ILE A 226 -10.28 -6.42 36.42
CA ILE A 226 -9.42 -7.37 35.70
C ILE A 226 -10.27 -8.43 34.98
N ASP A 227 -11.24 -9.03 35.67
CA ASP A 227 -12.12 -10.04 35.08
C ASP A 227 -12.97 -9.46 33.94
N ALA A 228 -13.48 -8.23 34.10
CA ALA A 228 -14.25 -7.54 33.07
C ALA A 228 -13.41 -7.26 31.80
N VAL A 229 -12.15 -6.84 31.95
CA VAL A 229 -11.24 -6.64 30.82
C VAL A 229 -10.98 -7.97 30.11
N VAL A 230 -10.67 -9.03 30.86
CA VAL A 230 -10.40 -10.36 30.28
C VAL A 230 -11.61 -10.88 29.51
N GLN A 231 -12.81 -10.81 30.10
CA GLN A 231 -14.06 -11.19 29.44
C GLN A 231 -14.30 -10.39 28.16
N ARG A 232 -14.02 -9.09 28.18
CA ARG A 232 -14.22 -8.22 27.02
C ARG A 232 -13.26 -8.56 25.89
N VAL A 233 -11.99 -8.82 26.20
CA VAL A 233 -10.97 -9.20 25.21
C VAL A 233 -11.35 -10.52 24.53
N PHE A 234 -11.82 -11.53 25.27
CA PHE A 234 -12.21 -12.84 24.71
C PHE A 234 -13.57 -12.84 24.00
N ALA A 235 -14.43 -11.85 24.23
CA ALA A 235 -15.70 -11.70 23.53
C ALA A 235 -15.56 -11.14 22.09
N THR A 236 -14.35 -10.69 21.71
CA THR A 236 -14.03 -10.08 20.41
C THR A 236 -13.23 -10.98 19.46
N GLN A 237 -13.03 -12.26 19.81
CA GLN A 237 -12.40 -13.29 18.95
C GLN A 237 -13.44 -14.16 18.24
#